data_AF-A0A4Z0AD53-F1
#
_entry.id   AF-A0A4Z0AD53-F1
#
_cell.length_a   1.000
_cell.length_b   1.000
_cell.length_c   1.000
_cell.angle_alpha   90.00
_cell.angle_beta   90.00
_cell.angle_gamma   90.00
#
_symmetry.space_group_name_H-M   'P 1'
#
loop_
_entity.id
_entity.type
_entity.pdbx_description
1 polymer ?
#
loop_
_entity_poly.entity_id
_entity_poly.type
_entity_poly.pdbx_seq_one_letter_code
_entity_poly.pdbx_strand_id
1 'polypeptide(L)'
;MAPTLRLGSVAPDFEADTTTGHIKFHEWLGDSWVIGLSANGLESHRKWVKDINEWGSQFGPTDVQFPIIADPDRKVATLYDMLDYQDATNVDKKGLPLTVRTVFIIDPKKKIRLTIAYPAATGRNFDEIIRVVDSLQLSDRQKVVTGVNWKQGDDVIIHASVPNEEAKTLFPNFKEHNPYLRTTALP
;
A
#
# COMPACT_ATOMS: atom_id res chain seq x y z
N MET A 1 22.61 -8.31 -6.70
CA MET A 1 21.14 -8.47 -6.72
C MET A 1 20.59 -7.66 -5.56
N ALA A 2 19.60 -6.80 -5.79
CA ALA A 2 18.90 -6.15 -4.68
C ALA A 2 18.20 -7.23 -3.84
N PRO A 3 18.23 -7.16 -2.50
CA PRO A 3 17.56 -8.13 -1.66
C PRO A 3 16.06 -8.10 -1.92
N THR A 4 15.43 -9.27 -2.08
CA THR A 4 13.98 -9.37 -2.22
C THR A 4 13.29 -8.75 -1.01
N LEU A 5 12.45 -7.74 -1.24
CA LEU A 5 11.67 -7.11 -0.19
C LEU A 5 10.59 -8.08 0.29
N ARG A 6 10.63 -8.40 1.59
CA ARG A 6 9.67 -9.30 2.25
C ARG A 6 8.85 -8.54 3.29
N LEU A 7 7.71 -9.10 3.67
CA LEU A 7 6.97 -8.64 4.84
C LEU A 7 7.90 -8.57 6.07
N GLY A 8 7.84 -7.46 6.80
CA GLY A 8 8.70 -7.19 7.96
C GLY A 8 10.09 -6.61 7.64
N SER A 9 10.46 -6.50 6.36
CA SER A 9 11.67 -5.78 5.94
C SER A 9 11.53 -4.30 6.24
N VAL A 10 12.64 -3.64 6.59
CA VAL A 10 12.68 -2.17 6.57
C VAL A 10 12.62 -1.72 5.12
N ALA A 11 11.69 -0.84 4.78
CA ALA A 11 11.59 -0.24 3.46
C ALA A 11 12.90 0.51 3.15
N PRO A 12 13.53 0.31 1.99
CA PRO A 12 14.74 1.02 1.63
C PRO A 12 14.58 2.54 1.73
N ASP A 13 15.54 3.24 2.34
CA ASP A 13 15.54 4.72 2.33
C ASP A 13 16.18 5.23 1.04
N PHE A 14 15.69 6.36 0.54
CA PHE A 14 16.20 6.99 -0.68
C PHE A 14 15.88 8.48 -0.69
N GLU A 15 16.56 9.21 -1.56
CA GLU A 15 16.26 10.60 -1.88
C GLU A 15 15.78 10.67 -3.33
N ALA A 16 14.74 11.47 -3.58
CA ALA A 16 14.17 11.62 -4.92
C ALA A 16 13.45 12.95 -5.09
N ASP A 17 13.39 13.43 -6.33
CA ASP A 17 12.54 14.54 -6.68
C ASP A 17 11.10 14.08 -6.92
N THR A 18 10.15 14.85 -6.42
CA THR A 18 8.72 14.61 -6.61
C THR A 18 8.02 15.83 -7.20
N THR A 19 6.77 15.66 -7.63
CA THR A 19 5.91 16.77 -8.05
C THR A 19 5.72 17.86 -6.99
N THR A 20 5.96 17.58 -5.71
CA THR A 20 5.83 18.54 -4.60
C THR A 20 7.17 18.95 -3.99
N GLY A 21 8.30 18.59 -4.62
CA GLY A 21 9.65 18.93 -4.16
C GLY A 21 10.52 17.72 -3.87
N HIS A 22 11.76 17.99 -3.48
CA HIS A 22 12.73 16.97 -3.10
C HIS A 22 12.37 16.33 -1.76
N ILE A 23 12.52 15.01 -1.64
CA ILE A 23 12.26 14.28 -0.41
C ILE A 23 13.42 13.36 -0.05
N LYS A 24 13.57 13.12 1.26
CA LYS A 24 14.20 11.93 1.80
C LYS A 24 13.11 11.01 2.36
N PHE A 25 13.03 9.79 1.85
CA PHE A 25 11.81 8.97 1.94
C PHE A 25 11.40 8.65 3.38
N HIS A 26 12.33 8.28 4.26
CA HIS A 26 12.01 7.97 5.66
C HIS A 26 11.57 9.20 6.46
N GLU A 27 12.08 10.38 6.11
CA GLU A 27 11.67 11.66 6.72
C GLU A 27 10.29 12.08 6.19
N TRP A 28 10.08 11.97 4.87
CA TRP A 28 8.79 12.26 4.23
C TRP A 28 7.66 11.35 4.72
N LEU A 29 7.95 10.06 4.98
CA LEU A 29 6.92 9.10 5.37
C LEU A 29 6.14 9.56 6.61
N GLY A 30 6.82 10.20 7.59
CA GLY A 30 6.25 10.87 8.77
C GLY A 30 4.77 10.56 9.06
N ASP A 31 3.92 11.58 8.85
CA ASP A 31 2.46 11.49 8.88
C ASP A 31 1.84 11.40 7.46
N SER A 32 2.66 11.15 6.44
CA SER A 32 2.24 11.05 5.05
C SER A 32 1.61 9.68 4.76
N TRP A 33 0.64 9.65 3.85
CA TRP A 33 -0.19 8.46 3.64
C TRP A 33 -0.08 7.85 2.23
N VAL A 34 0.21 8.64 1.18
CA VAL A 34 0.33 8.14 -0.21
C VAL A 34 1.42 8.88 -1.00
N ILE A 35 2.17 8.11 -1.80
CA ILE A 35 3.10 8.61 -2.81
C ILE A 35 3.00 7.75 -4.07
N GLY A 36 2.94 8.41 -5.22
CA GLY A 36 3.03 7.77 -6.53
C GLY A 36 4.47 7.64 -7.00
N LEU A 37 4.71 6.78 -7.98
CA LEU A 37 6.00 6.65 -8.64
C LEU A 37 5.81 6.23 -10.10
N SER A 38 6.62 6.78 -11.01
CA SER A 38 6.84 6.15 -12.31
C SER A 38 8.24 6.44 -12.83
N ALA A 39 8.66 5.69 -13.84
CA ALA A 39 9.94 5.88 -14.52
C ALA A 39 10.00 7.11 -15.46
N ASN A 40 9.08 8.07 -15.29
CA ASN A 40 9.04 9.32 -16.05
C ASN A 40 9.69 10.47 -15.27
N GLY A 41 10.01 11.56 -15.96
CA GLY A 41 10.51 12.79 -15.34
C GLY A 41 9.41 13.75 -14.88
N LEU A 42 9.77 14.70 -14.01
CA LEU A 42 8.85 15.67 -13.39
C LEU A 42 7.99 16.46 -14.38
N GLU A 43 8.55 16.89 -15.52
CA GLU A 43 7.76 17.64 -16.51
C GLU A 43 6.61 16.81 -17.07
N SER A 44 6.85 15.52 -17.30
CA SER A 44 5.82 14.58 -17.74
C SER A 44 4.74 14.43 -16.68
N HIS A 45 5.12 14.31 -15.41
CA HIS A 45 4.16 14.19 -14.31
C HIS A 45 3.31 15.45 -14.15
N ARG A 46 3.89 16.65 -14.23
CA ARG A 46 3.14 17.91 -14.12
C ARG A 46 2.11 18.07 -15.23
N LYS A 47 2.43 17.64 -16.46
CA LYS A 47 1.48 17.61 -17.58
C LYS A 47 0.37 16.59 -17.31
N TRP A 48 0.75 15.36 -16.96
CA TRP A 48 -0.18 14.27 -16.68
C TRP A 48 -1.14 14.59 -15.53
N VAL A 49 -0.69 15.25 -14.46
CA VAL A 49 -1.55 15.68 -13.34
C VAL A 49 -2.66 16.62 -13.84
N LYS A 50 -2.36 17.53 -14.77
CA LYS A 50 -3.39 18.40 -15.37
C LYS A 50 -4.40 17.58 -16.15
N ASP A 51 -3.92 16.66 -16.99
CA ASP A 51 -4.79 15.79 -17.80
C ASP A 51 -5.70 14.93 -16.90
N ILE A 52 -5.19 14.39 -15.79
CA ILE A 52 -5.97 13.59 -14.84
C ILE A 52 -6.99 14.44 -14.10
N ASN A 53 -6.62 15.63 -13.64
CA ASN A 53 -7.56 16.52 -12.96
C ASN A 53 -8.68 16.96 -13.93
N GLU A 54 -8.35 17.31 -15.18
CA GLU A 54 -9.32 17.68 -16.20
C GLU A 54 -10.24 16.51 -16.58
N TRP A 55 -9.66 15.34 -16.90
CA TRP A 55 -10.43 14.17 -17.32
C TRP A 55 -11.25 13.57 -16.16
N GLY A 56 -10.62 13.36 -15.00
CA GLY A 56 -11.24 12.75 -13.84
C GLY A 56 -12.41 13.56 -13.29
N SER A 57 -12.35 14.90 -13.39
CA SER A 57 -13.44 15.79 -12.98
C SER A 57 -14.76 15.53 -13.71
N GLN A 58 -14.75 14.85 -14.85
CA GLN A 58 -15.96 14.43 -15.56
C GLN A 58 -16.72 13.30 -14.85
N PHE A 59 -16.04 12.55 -13.96
CA PHE A 59 -16.59 11.37 -13.27
C PHE A 59 -16.78 11.60 -11.76
N GLY A 60 -16.12 12.61 -11.19
CA GLY A 60 -16.23 12.99 -9.78
C GLY A 60 -15.15 13.98 -9.35
N PRO A 61 -15.22 14.51 -8.12
CA PRO A 61 -14.20 15.42 -7.59
C PRO A 61 -12.81 14.81 -7.72
N THR A 62 -11.97 15.40 -8.58
CA THR A 62 -10.62 14.89 -8.85
C THR A 62 -9.61 16.00 -8.66
N ASP A 63 -8.69 15.77 -7.74
CA ASP A 63 -7.55 16.64 -7.50
C ASP A 63 -6.37 15.80 -7.00
N VAL A 64 -5.36 15.61 -7.84
CA VAL A 64 -4.15 14.86 -7.48
C VAL A 64 -3.28 15.71 -6.55
N GLN A 65 -3.37 15.40 -5.26
CA GLN A 65 -2.66 16.11 -4.18
C GLN A 65 -1.44 15.36 -3.64
N PHE A 66 -1.32 14.06 -3.92
CA PHE A 66 -0.18 13.27 -3.44
C PHE A 66 1.07 13.50 -4.33
N PRO A 67 2.29 13.43 -3.75
CA PRO A 67 3.52 13.51 -4.52
C PRO A 67 3.66 12.32 -5.48
N ILE A 68 4.30 12.56 -6.63
CA ILE A 68 4.70 11.51 -7.57
C ILE A 68 6.22 11.58 -7.74
N ILE A 69 6.91 10.50 -7.40
CA ILE A 69 8.35 10.33 -7.55
C ILE A 69 8.70 10.23 -9.03
N ALA A 70 9.65 11.06 -9.47
CA ALA A 70 10.29 10.97 -10.78
C ALA A 70 11.50 10.05 -10.72
N ASP A 71 11.41 8.89 -11.38
CA ASP A 71 12.45 7.86 -11.37
C ASP A 71 12.98 7.52 -12.79
N PRO A 72 13.42 8.52 -13.58
CA PRO A 72 13.82 8.30 -14.98
C PRO A 72 15.06 7.41 -15.14
N ASP A 73 15.87 7.24 -14.09
CA ASP A 73 17.02 6.34 -14.07
C ASP A 73 16.73 4.98 -13.41
N ARG A 74 15.47 4.75 -12.99
CA ARG A 74 14.97 3.49 -12.40
C ARG A 74 15.67 3.11 -11.10
N LYS A 75 16.29 4.05 -10.39
CA LYS A 75 16.95 3.76 -9.12
C LYS A 75 15.96 3.25 -8.08
N VAL A 76 14.85 3.96 -7.90
CA VAL A 76 13.84 3.59 -6.89
C VAL A 76 13.06 2.35 -7.34
N ALA A 77 12.70 2.26 -8.62
CA ALA A 77 12.04 1.09 -9.19
C ALA A 77 12.89 -0.18 -9.06
N THR A 78 14.21 -0.09 -9.26
CA THR A 78 15.12 -1.22 -9.05
C THR A 78 15.26 -1.56 -7.56
N LEU A 79 15.37 -0.53 -6.70
CA LEU A 79 15.49 -0.70 -5.25
C LEU A 79 14.28 -1.41 -4.63
N TYR A 80 13.09 -1.18 -5.18
CA TYR A 80 11.83 -1.76 -4.76
C TYR A 80 11.36 -2.94 -5.62
N ASP A 81 12.19 -3.40 -6.55
CA ASP A 81 11.89 -4.51 -7.46
C ASP A 81 10.55 -4.37 -8.21
N MET A 82 10.32 -3.19 -8.78
CA MET A 82 9.07 -2.82 -9.44
C MET A 82 9.17 -2.81 -10.97
N LEU A 83 10.31 -3.17 -11.56
CA LEU A 83 10.45 -3.20 -13.02
C LEU A 83 9.69 -4.38 -13.63
N ASP A 84 9.15 -4.18 -14.82
CA ASP A 84 8.48 -5.23 -15.56
C ASP A 84 9.51 -6.15 -16.25
N TYR A 85 9.61 -7.37 -15.73
CA TYR A 85 10.46 -8.42 -16.31
C TYR A 85 9.66 -9.41 -17.16
N GLN A 86 8.34 -9.30 -17.18
CA GLN A 86 7.44 -10.25 -17.84
C GLN A 86 7.00 -9.74 -19.21
N ASP A 87 6.66 -8.46 -19.31
CA ASP A 87 6.21 -7.83 -20.54
C ASP A 87 7.35 -7.07 -21.22
N ALA A 88 7.96 -7.69 -22.24
CA ALA A 88 9.02 -7.08 -23.04
C ALA A 88 8.57 -5.84 -23.84
N THR A 89 7.26 -5.58 -23.94
CA THR A 89 6.71 -4.40 -24.60
C THR A 89 6.50 -3.22 -23.65
N ASN A 90 6.51 -3.45 -22.33
CA ASN A 90 6.37 -2.41 -21.31
C ASN A 90 7.72 -1.70 -21.06
N VAL A 91 8.21 -1.04 -22.10
CA VAL A 91 9.52 -0.37 -22.14
C VAL A 91 9.38 1.09 -22.59
N ASP A 92 10.35 1.92 -22.26
CA ASP A 92 10.42 3.27 -22.80
C ASP A 92 10.98 3.31 -24.23
N LYS A 93 11.12 4.52 -24.81
CA LYS A 93 11.65 4.72 -26.17
C LYS A 93 13.08 4.20 -26.37
N LYS A 94 13.82 3.92 -25.30
CA LYS A 94 15.18 3.37 -25.33
C LYS A 94 15.19 1.86 -25.09
N GLY A 95 14.02 1.22 -24.95
CA GLY A 95 13.89 -0.20 -24.64
C GLY A 95 14.16 -0.54 -23.16
N LEU A 96 14.22 0.46 -22.27
CA LEU A 96 14.38 0.21 -20.84
C LEU A 96 13.03 -0.12 -20.19
N PRO A 97 12.97 -1.12 -19.30
CA PRO A 97 11.71 -1.50 -18.66
C PRO A 97 11.08 -0.35 -17.89
N LEU A 98 9.75 -0.31 -17.93
CA LEU A 98 8.91 0.52 -17.08
C LEU A 98 8.47 -0.28 -15.85
N THR A 99 7.80 0.39 -14.90
CA THR A 99 7.34 -0.25 -13.68
C THR A 99 6.07 -1.07 -13.91
N VAL A 100 5.93 -2.20 -13.21
CA VAL A 100 4.63 -2.82 -12.94
C VAL A 100 3.83 -2.01 -11.92
N ARG A 101 2.59 -2.41 -11.65
CA ARG A 101 1.69 -1.72 -10.72
C ARG A 101 1.78 -2.35 -9.33
N THR A 102 2.89 -2.07 -8.63
CA THR A 102 3.10 -2.54 -7.26
C THR A 102 2.57 -1.55 -6.23
N VAL A 103 2.03 -2.07 -5.13
CA VAL A 103 1.62 -1.33 -3.93
C VAL A 103 2.39 -1.89 -2.75
N PHE A 104 3.05 -1.02 -1.99
CA PHE A 104 3.66 -1.33 -0.71
C PHE A 104 2.89 -0.58 0.39
N ILE A 105 2.45 -1.28 1.42
CA ILE A 105 1.96 -0.65 2.66
C ILE A 105 3.09 -0.70 3.68
N ILE A 106 3.53 0.48 4.10
CA ILE A 106 4.69 0.66 5.01
C ILE A 106 4.18 1.29 6.30
N ASP A 107 4.51 0.70 7.44
CA ASP A 107 4.10 1.23 8.75
C ASP A 107 5.00 2.36 9.27
N PRO A 108 4.64 3.06 10.36
CA PRO A 108 5.46 4.13 10.94
C PRO A 108 6.87 3.68 11.36
N LYS A 109 7.06 2.38 11.65
CA LYS A 109 8.37 1.76 11.95
C LYS A 109 9.15 1.41 10.68
N LYS A 110 8.71 1.93 9.52
CA LYS A 110 9.30 1.73 8.20
C LYS A 110 9.25 0.28 7.74
N LYS A 111 8.35 -0.54 8.30
CA LYS A 111 8.25 -1.96 7.94
C LYS A 111 7.23 -2.18 6.84
N ILE A 112 7.58 -3.00 5.85
CA ILE A 112 6.65 -3.44 4.82
C ILE A 112 5.65 -4.41 5.46
N ARG A 113 4.36 -4.03 5.44
CA ARG A 113 3.25 -4.79 6.02
C ARG A 113 2.46 -5.59 5.00
N LEU A 114 2.44 -5.12 3.76
CA LEU A 114 1.74 -5.77 2.66
C LEU A 114 2.35 -5.33 1.33
N THR A 115 2.40 -6.25 0.38
CA THR A 115 2.79 -5.98 -1.01
C THR A 115 1.77 -6.62 -1.94
N ILE A 116 1.28 -5.88 -2.94
CA ILE A 116 0.47 -6.43 -4.04
C ILE A 116 1.09 -5.97 -5.35
N ALA A 117 1.29 -6.88 -6.30
CA ALA A 117 1.82 -6.58 -7.61
C ALA A 117 0.81 -6.96 -8.70
N TYR A 118 0.47 -5.99 -9.56
CA TYR A 118 -0.33 -6.21 -10.77
C TYR A 118 0.53 -5.94 -12.00
N PRO A 119 0.35 -6.70 -13.11
CA PRO A 119 1.01 -6.37 -14.37
C PRO A 119 0.48 -5.04 -14.93
N ALA A 120 1.20 -4.46 -15.89
CA ALA A 120 0.79 -3.19 -16.53
C ALA A 120 -0.62 -3.26 -17.14
N ALA A 121 -1.04 -4.43 -17.63
CA ALA A 121 -2.36 -4.65 -18.23
C ALA A 121 -3.53 -4.67 -17.23
N THR A 122 -3.30 -4.82 -15.92
CA THR A 122 -4.38 -5.00 -14.94
C THR A 122 -4.46 -3.82 -13.98
N GLY A 123 -5.56 -3.07 -14.05
CA GLY A 123 -5.86 -1.99 -13.10
C GLY A 123 -5.97 -2.51 -11.66
N ARG A 124 -5.55 -1.69 -10.69
CA ARG A 124 -5.64 -1.99 -9.25
C ARG A 124 -7.06 -1.76 -8.73
N ASN A 125 -7.42 -2.47 -7.66
CA ASN A 125 -8.62 -2.17 -6.88
C ASN A 125 -8.23 -1.33 -5.66
N PHE A 126 -8.64 -0.05 -5.62
CA PHE A 126 -8.35 0.83 -4.48
C PHE A 126 -9.22 0.55 -3.25
N ASP A 127 -10.42 0.00 -3.42
CA ASP A 127 -11.25 -0.42 -2.28
C ASP A 127 -10.55 -1.53 -1.50
N GLU A 128 -9.88 -2.45 -2.19
CA GLU A 128 -9.07 -3.48 -1.53
C GLU A 128 -7.89 -2.87 -0.78
N ILE A 129 -7.21 -1.88 -1.37
CA ILE A 129 -6.08 -1.18 -0.72
C ILE A 129 -6.55 -0.52 0.58
N ILE A 130 -7.69 0.19 0.56
CA ILE A 130 -8.26 0.83 1.76
C ILE A 130 -8.66 -0.24 2.79
N ARG A 131 -9.37 -1.30 2.36
CA ARG A 131 -9.82 -2.39 3.23
C ARG A 131 -8.65 -3.07 3.98
N VAL A 132 -7.51 -3.30 3.31
CA VAL A 132 -6.35 -3.89 3.98
C VAL A 132 -5.62 -2.90 4.89
N VAL A 133 -5.63 -1.59 4.58
CA VAL A 133 -5.14 -0.56 5.51
C VAL A 133 -5.96 -0.58 6.79
N ASP A 134 -7.29 -0.62 6.69
CA ASP A 134 -8.19 -0.70 7.85
C ASP A 134 -7.95 -1.97 8.66
N SER A 135 -7.81 -3.12 7.99
CA SER A 135 -7.49 -4.40 8.63
C SER A 135 -6.15 -4.37 9.39
N LEU A 136 -5.10 -3.84 8.77
CA LEU A 136 -3.77 -3.70 9.38
C LEU A 136 -3.81 -2.80 10.61
N GLN A 137 -4.42 -1.61 10.48
CA GLN A 137 -4.53 -0.66 11.58
C GLN A 137 -5.41 -1.20 12.72
N LEU A 138 -6.47 -1.94 12.39
CA LEU A 138 -7.33 -2.55 13.38
C LEU A 138 -6.58 -3.61 14.18
N SER A 139 -5.87 -4.50 13.50
CA SER A 139 -5.09 -5.58 14.12
C SER A 139 -3.91 -5.04 14.95
N ASP A 140 -3.40 -3.85 14.62
CA ASP A 140 -2.37 -3.17 15.42
C ASP A 140 -2.96 -2.58 16.73
N ARG A 141 -4.23 -2.13 16.71
CA ARG A 141 -4.91 -1.51 17.87
C ARG A 141 -5.58 -2.52 18.79
N GLN A 142 -6.03 -3.65 18.25
CA GLN A 142 -6.88 -4.62 18.93
C GLN A 142 -6.29 -6.03 18.76
N LYS A 143 -6.43 -6.89 19.77
CA LYS A 143 -5.96 -8.29 19.71
C LYS A 143 -6.91 -9.18 18.89
N VAL A 144 -7.12 -8.81 17.62
CA VAL A 144 -8.06 -9.45 16.70
C VAL A 144 -7.41 -9.67 15.33
N VAL A 145 -8.04 -10.48 14.50
CA VAL A 145 -7.70 -10.68 13.09
C VAL A 145 -8.96 -10.58 12.24
N THR A 146 -8.84 -10.01 11.04
CA THR A 146 -9.95 -9.91 10.09
C THR A 146 -10.11 -11.22 9.31
N GLY A 147 -11.34 -11.72 9.19
CA GLY A 147 -11.64 -12.93 8.42
C GLY A 147 -11.47 -12.77 6.91
N VAL A 148 -11.66 -13.87 6.18
CA VAL A 148 -11.70 -13.83 4.70
C VAL A 148 -12.83 -12.91 4.24
N ASN A 149 -12.55 -12.08 3.22
CA ASN A 149 -13.49 -11.10 2.67
C ASN A 149 -14.04 -10.06 3.68
N TRP A 150 -13.41 -9.91 4.85
CA TRP A 150 -13.83 -8.96 5.87
C TRP A 150 -13.95 -7.54 5.32
N LYS A 151 -15.05 -6.88 5.64
CA LYS A 151 -15.30 -5.45 5.41
C LYS A 151 -15.49 -4.73 6.75
N GLN A 152 -15.31 -3.41 6.74
CA GLN A 152 -15.59 -2.61 7.92
C GLN A 152 -17.02 -2.84 8.42
N GLY A 153 -17.15 -3.12 9.71
CA GLY A 153 -18.43 -3.46 10.35
C GLY A 153 -18.72 -4.96 10.46
N ASP A 154 -18.00 -5.82 9.72
CA ASP A 154 -18.11 -7.28 9.90
C ASP A 154 -17.45 -7.72 11.21
N ASP A 155 -17.95 -8.83 11.77
CA ASP A 155 -17.33 -9.53 12.90
C ASP A 155 -15.86 -9.86 12.60
N VAL A 156 -15.02 -9.72 13.62
CA VAL A 156 -13.61 -10.13 13.60
C VAL A 156 -13.39 -11.38 14.43
N ILE A 157 -12.21 -11.99 14.29
CA ILE A 157 -11.82 -13.17 15.06
C ILE A 157 -10.87 -12.72 16.17
N ILE A 158 -11.12 -13.13 17.41
CA ILE A 158 -10.22 -12.87 18.54
C ILE A 158 -8.91 -13.62 18.28
N HIS A 159 -7.78 -12.91 18.36
CA HIS A 159 -6.48 -13.48 18.08
C HIS A 159 -6.22 -14.70 18.98
N ALA A 160 -5.61 -15.75 18.43
CA ALA A 160 -5.41 -17.02 19.12
C ALA A 160 -4.56 -16.91 20.39
N SER A 161 -3.73 -15.86 20.50
CA SER A 161 -2.93 -15.60 21.70
C SER A 161 -3.72 -15.08 22.89
N VAL A 162 -4.99 -14.68 22.73
CA VAL A 162 -5.83 -14.18 23.82
C VAL A 162 -6.47 -15.37 24.56
N PRO A 163 -6.16 -15.64 25.84
CA PRO A 163 -6.80 -16.72 26.59
C PRO A 163 -8.30 -16.46 26.80
N ASN A 164 -9.09 -17.50 27.04
CA ASN A 164 -10.55 -17.38 27.20
C ASN A 164 -10.96 -16.44 28.34
N GLU A 165 -10.25 -16.46 29.48
CA GLU A 165 -10.56 -15.56 30.59
C GLU A 165 -10.29 -14.09 30.26
N GLU A 166 -9.22 -13.80 29.50
CA GLU A 166 -8.94 -12.44 29.02
C GLU A 166 -9.96 -12.01 27.96
N ALA A 167 -10.37 -12.93 27.08
CA ALA A 167 -11.37 -12.66 26.03
C ALA A 167 -12.72 -12.24 26.62
N LYS A 168 -13.15 -12.83 27.75
CA LYS A 168 -14.39 -12.42 28.45
C LYS A 168 -14.35 -10.97 28.93
N THR A 169 -13.17 -10.46 29.27
CA THR A 169 -12.99 -9.06 29.70
C THR A 169 -12.88 -8.12 28.51
N LEU A 170 -12.06 -8.46 27.51
CA LEU A 170 -11.81 -7.60 26.34
C LEU A 170 -12.99 -7.55 25.37
N PHE A 171 -13.72 -8.65 25.24
CA PHE A 171 -14.76 -8.84 24.22
C PHE A 171 -16.01 -9.50 24.85
N PRO A 172 -16.68 -8.89 25.83
CA PRO A 172 -17.68 -9.57 26.67
C PRO A 172 -18.84 -10.24 25.92
N ASN A 173 -19.12 -9.82 24.68
CA ASN A 173 -20.16 -10.37 23.81
C ASN A 173 -19.62 -11.29 22.69
N PHE A 174 -18.40 -11.85 22.84
CA PHE A 174 -17.84 -12.73 21.83
C PHE A 174 -18.60 -14.06 21.73
N LYS A 175 -18.62 -14.64 20.53
CA LYS A 175 -19.20 -15.95 20.24
C LYS A 175 -18.09 -16.98 20.06
N GLU A 176 -18.09 -18.03 20.87
CA GLU A 176 -17.22 -19.18 20.70
C GLU A 176 -17.86 -20.20 19.75
N HIS A 177 -17.20 -20.49 18.63
CA HIS A 177 -17.62 -21.55 17.71
C HIS A 177 -16.76 -22.80 17.89
N ASN A 178 -15.47 -22.61 18.19
CA ASN A 178 -14.49 -23.63 18.59
C ASN A 178 -13.44 -22.98 19.51
N PRO A 179 -12.59 -23.75 20.23
CA PRO A 179 -11.57 -23.20 21.12
C PRO A 179 -10.62 -22.18 20.47
N TYR A 180 -10.39 -22.29 19.15
CA TYR A 180 -9.55 -21.39 18.37
C TYR A 180 -10.35 -20.42 17.47
N LEU A 181 -11.68 -20.59 17.37
CA LEU A 181 -12.54 -19.79 16.52
C LEU A 181 -13.56 -19.06 17.38
N ARG A 182 -13.20 -17.83 17.77
CA ARG A 182 -14.03 -16.94 18.57
C ARG A 182 -14.25 -15.66 17.79
N THR A 183 -15.49 -15.30 17.51
CA THR A 183 -15.81 -14.07 16.77
C THR A 183 -16.38 -13.01 17.69
N THR A 184 -16.17 -11.74 17.35
CA THR A 184 -16.72 -10.62 18.11
C THR A 184 -16.99 -9.46 17.16
N ALA A 185 -18.10 -8.76 17.41
CA ALA A 185 -18.33 -7.45 16.80
C ALA A 185 -17.45 -6.42 17.51
N LEU A 186 -16.85 -5.52 16.74
CA LEU A 186 -16.15 -4.37 17.29
C LEU A 186 -17.08 -3.15 17.35
N PRO A 187 -16.89 -2.24 18.33
CA PRO A 187 -17.59 -0.96 18.36
C PRO A 187 -17.37 -0.15 17.09
#